data_AF-A0A2T0TK43-F1
#
_entry.id   AF-A0A2T0TK43-F1
#
_cell.length_a   1.000
_cell.length_b   1.000
_cell.length_c   1.000
_cell.angle_alpha   90.00
_cell.angle_beta   90.00
_cell.angle_gamma   90.00
#
_symmetry.space_group_name_H-M   'P 1'
#
loop_
_entity.id
_entity.type
_entity.pdbx_description
1 polymer ?
#
loop_
_entity_poly.entity_id
_entity_poly.type
_entity_poly.pdbx_seq_one_letter_code
_entity_poly.pdbx_strand_id
1 'polypeptide(L)'
;MAKRTAVKNAAKPTDGINPRQPCPCGSGKRYKACHGSEGGPGDVMVSRPFEGLAAECELIALREFVPSATVKLPLAKGDREITLATVLPMAAAGLVRGDGTAFVGLQVQIRSGDISRDLARAIRWAEDAETGEALSVVGPDNGENPGRLQDVLDVDAELSPELHDDFAWWMPPDNQPTGEVALSLERANSAILPTARVDAPGVKAAYWVDAGDKAHLRWVRPEAEEKLLNAMARLHVRGELDLGEGSRYAGSFRAHGLVVPVWDLDREMHATEWAGPAEALGKRLLDALASVEDEPITDAERRAREGLRGRQITLR
;
A
#
# COMPACT_ATOMS: atom_id res chain seq x y z
N MET A 1 -22.98 -47.53 -22.20
CA MET A 1 -23.42 -46.28 -21.55
C MET A 1 -23.72 -46.57 -20.09
N ALA A 2 -22.83 -46.20 -19.16
CA ALA A 2 -23.08 -46.31 -17.72
C ALA A 2 -23.18 -44.88 -17.16
N LYS A 3 -24.39 -44.50 -16.73
CA LYS A 3 -24.66 -43.21 -16.08
C LYS A 3 -23.93 -43.18 -14.73
N ARG A 4 -22.86 -42.37 -14.63
CA ARG A 4 -22.30 -41.98 -13.32
C ARG A 4 -23.27 -41.02 -12.66
N THR A 5 -24.03 -41.54 -11.70
CA THR A 5 -24.85 -40.74 -10.79
C THR A 5 -23.92 -39.91 -9.93
N ALA A 6 -23.92 -38.58 -10.12
CA ALA A 6 -23.19 -37.67 -9.26
C ALA A 6 -23.84 -37.68 -7.87
N VAL A 7 -23.14 -38.27 -6.90
CA VAL A 7 -23.50 -38.16 -5.48
C VAL A 7 -23.29 -36.69 -5.08
N LYS A 8 -24.38 -35.94 -4.96
CA LYS A 8 -24.37 -34.61 -4.33
C LYS A 8 -24.17 -34.81 -2.82
N ASN A 9 -22.92 -34.96 -2.38
CA ASN A 9 -22.58 -34.66 -0.99
C ASN A 9 -22.60 -33.13 -0.85
N ALA A 10 -23.79 -32.58 -0.65
CA ALA A 10 -23.95 -31.24 -0.12
C ALA A 10 -23.56 -31.30 1.35
N ALA A 11 -22.32 -30.92 1.67
CA ALA A 11 -21.96 -30.54 3.02
C ALA A 11 -22.98 -29.49 3.49
N LYS A 12 -23.63 -29.76 4.64
CA LYS A 12 -24.52 -28.80 5.30
C LYS A 12 -23.76 -27.50 5.56
N PRO A 13 -24.39 -26.32 5.41
CA PRO A 13 -23.74 -25.07 5.74
C PRO A 13 -23.44 -25.05 7.24
N THR A 14 -22.18 -24.88 7.61
CA THR A 14 -21.80 -24.40 8.93
C THR A 14 -22.12 -22.90 8.98
N ASP A 15 -22.82 -22.47 10.03
CA ASP A 15 -23.00 -21.07 10.43
C ASP A 15 -23.71 -20.09 9.47
N GLY A 16 -24.74 -20.54 8.75
CA GLY A 16 -25.64 -19.61 8.02
C GLY A 16 -25.02 -18.88 6.81
N ILE A 17 -23.74 -19.09 6.54
CA ILE A 17 -23.01 -18.50 5.42
C ILE A 17 -23.32 -19.28 4.14
N ASN A 18 -23.87 -18.59 3.13
CA ASN A 18 -24.14 -19.21 1.83
C ASN A 18 -22.82 -19.53 1.11
N PRO A 19 -22.52 -20.79 0.76
CA PRO A 19 -21.25 -21.16 0.13
C PRO A 19 -20.98 -20.48 -1.22
N ARG A 20 -22.01 -19.91 -1.87
CA ARG A 20 -21.91 -19.18 -3.14
C ARG A 20 -21.86 -17.67 -3.00
N GLN A 21 -22.04 -17.11 -1.81
CA GLN A 21 -21.95 -15.67 -1.60
C GLN A 21 -20.51 -15.16 -1.83
N PRO A 22 -20.33 -13.88 -2.18
CA PRO A 22 -19.01 -13.24 -2.15
C PRO A 22 -18.34 -13.47 -0.79
N CYS A 23 -17.06 -13.85 -0.79
CA CYS A 23 -16.32 -14.04 0.46
C CYS A 23 -16.24 -12.70 1.19
N PRO A 24 -16.63 -12.62 2.47
CA PRO A 24 -16.46 -11.39 3.26
C PRO A 24 -14.98 -11.04 3.50
N CYS A 25 -14.06 -11.97 3.22
CA CYS A 25 -12.62 -11.81 3.33
C CYS A 25 -11.97 -10.87 2.28
N GLY A 26 -12.73 -10.21 1.41
CA GLY A 26 -12.19 -9.27 0.41
C GLY A 26 -11.40 -9.91 -0.75
N SER A 27 -11.39 -11.24 -0.85
CA SER A 27 -10.65 -11.98 -1.88
C SER A 27 -11.18 -11.86 -3.32
N GLY A 28 -12.39 -11.31 -3.49
CA GLY A 28 -13.12 -11.34 -4.77
C GLY A 28 -13.64 -12.73 -5.19
N LYS A 29 -13.43 -13.79 -4.39
CA LYS A 29 -13.93 -15.15 -4.67
C LYS A 29 -15.22 -15.45 -3.91
N ARG A 30 -15.85 -16.60 -4.20
CA ARG A 30 -16.99 -17.13 -3.42
C ARG A 30 -16.53 -17.81 -2.14
N TYR A 31 -17.34 -17.75 -1.07
CA TYR A 31 -16.99 -18.31 0.25
C TYR A 31 -16.46 -19.75 0.17
N LYS A 32 -17.13 -20.67 -0.54
CA LYS A 32 -16.68 -22.07 -0.67
C LYS A 32 -15.29 -22.20 -1.31
N ALA A 33 -14.95 -21.31 -2.24
CA ALA A 33 -13.65 -21.32 -2.91
C ALA A 33 -12.53 -20.67 -2.08
N CYS A 34 -12.89 -19.92 -1.03
CA CYS A 34 -11.96 -19.31 -0.09
C CYS A 34 -11.78 -20.09 1.19
N HIS A 35 -12.86 -20.57 1.81
CA HIS A 35 -12.86 -21.19 3.14
C HIS A 35 -13.50 -22.60 3.14
N GLY A 36 -13.93 -23.10 1.98
CA GLY A 36 -14.65 -24.38 1.85
C GLY A 36 -13.82 -25.54 1.30
N SER A 37 -12.49 -25.40 1.18
CA SER A 37 -11.57 -26.47 0.80
C SER A 37 -11.21 -27.37 1.99
N GLU A 38 -11.00 -28.66 1.74
CA GLU A 38 -10.65 -29.67 2.78
C GLU A 38 -9.32 -29.36 3.51
N GLY A 39 -8.48 -28.48 2.98
CA GLY A 39 -7.26 -27.98 3.62
C GLY A 39 -7.44 -26.69 4.44
N GLY A 40 -8.67 -26.26 4.74
CA GLY A 40 -8.95 -24.94 5.29
C GLY A 40 -8.78 -23.84 4.24
N PRO A 41 -8.91 -22.55 4.60
CA PRO A 41 -8.58 -21.47 3.68
C PRO A 41 -7.09 -21.58 3.30
N GLY A 42 -6.82 -21.76 2.00
CA GLY A 42 -5.49 -21.50 1.48
C GLY A 42 -5.11 -20.03 1.75
N ASP A 43 -3.83 -19.68 1.57
CA ASP A 43 -3.41 -18.28 1.68
C ASP A 43 -4.02 -17.47 0.54
N VAL A 44 -5.23 -16.95 0.76
CA VAL A 44 -6.02 -16.26 -0.24
C VAL A 44 -5.44 -14.86 -0.36
N MET A 45 -4.80 -14.60 -1.51
CA MET A 45 -4.33 -13.25 -1.85
C MET A 45 -5.52 -12.30 -2.01
N VAL A 46 -5.58 -11.28 -1.15
CA VAL A 46 -6.52 -10.17 -1.21
C VAL A 46 -5.93 -9.09 -2.09
N SER A 47 -6.60 -8.79 -3.20
CA SER A 47 -6.05 -7.91 -4.23
C SER A 47 -5.96 -6.44 -3.79
N ARG A 48 -6.91 -5.96 -2.98
CA ARG A 48 -7.01 -4.58 -2.51
C ARG A 48 -7.21 -4.53 -0.99
N PRO A 49 -6.17 -4.84 -0.19
CA PRO A 49 -6.29 -5.00 1.25
C PRO A 49 -6.81 -3.76 1.97
N PHE A 50 -6.49 -2.57 1.47
CA PHE A 50 -6.80 -1.29 2.10
C PHE A 50 -8.06 -0.60 1.57
N GLU A 51 -8.83 -1.26 0.71
CA GLU A 51 -10.07 -0.70 0.14
C GLU A 51 -11.01 -0.21 1.24
N GLY A 52 -11.57 0.99 1.06
CA GLY A 52 -12.53 1.60 2.00
C GLY A 52 -11.90 2.47 3.09
N LEU A 53 -10.57 2.59 3.14
CA LEU A 53 -9.88 3.54 4.02
C LEU A 53 -9.55 4.83 3.25
N ALA A 54 -9.80 5.99 3.86
CA ALA A 54 -9.30 7.28 3.36
C ALA A 54 -7.77 7.29 3.23
N ALA A 55 -7.10 6.52 4.10
CA ALA A 55 -5.65 6.30 4.12
C ALA A 55 -5.12 5.32 3.06
N GLU A 56 -5.96 4.71 2.21
CA GLU A 56 -5.57 3.62 1.31
C GLU A 56 -4.32 3.93 0.46
N CYS A 57 -4.31 5.08 -0.21
CA CYS A 57 -3.18 5.46 -1.08
C CYS A 57 -1.89 5.66 -0.27
N GLU A 58 -2.00 6.21 0.93
CA GLU A 58 -0.87 6.47 1.81
C GLU A 58 -0.27 5.15 2.34
N LEU A 59 -1.12 4.22 2.78
CA LEU A 59 -0.69 2.88 3.21
C LEU A 59 0.03 2.12 2.08
N ILE A 60 -0.42 2.27 0.84
CA ILE A 60 0.24 1.65 -0.32
C ILE A 60 1.61 2.28 -0.57
N ALA A 61 1.75 3.60 -0.50
CA ALA A 61 3.04 4.27 -0.64
C ALA A 61 4.02 3.83 0.45
N LEU A 62 3.58 3.86 1.71
CA LEU A 62 4.35 3.40 2.87
C LEU A 62 4.76 1.93 2.75
N ARG A 63 3.93 1.09 2.13
CA ARG A 63 4.19 -0.34 1.98
C ARG A 63 5.18 -0.65 0.87
N GLU A 64 5.15 0.10 -0.23
CA GLU A 64 5.81 -0.31 -1.47
C GLU A 64 7.07 0.49 -1.80
N PHE A 65 7.17 1.76 -1.38
CA PHE A 65 8.30 2.58 -1.81
C PHE A 65 8.75 3.72 -0.89
N VAL A 66 8.06 4.01 0.21
CA VAL A 66 8.63 4.90 1.24
C VAL A 66 9.53 4.06 2.16
N PRO A 67 10.85 4.33 2.22
CA PRO A 67 11.78 3.45 2.91
C PRO A 67 11.72 3.61 4.44
N SER A 68 11.66 4.84 4.94
CA SER A 68 11.72 5.15 6.37
C SER A 68 10.68 6.22 6.72
N ALA A 69 9.59 5.81 7.35
CA ALA A 69 8.59 6.72 7.86
C ALA A 69 7.80 6.10 9.03
N THR A 70 7.23 6.97 9.85
CA THR A 70 6.34 6.62 10.96
C THR A 70 5.05 7.41 10.87
N VAL A 71 3.93 6.83 11.30
CA VAL A 71 2.66 7.54 11.41
C VAL A 71 1.83 7.00 12.56
N LYS A 72 1.24 7.90 13.35
CA LYS A 72 0.29 7.51 14.40
C LYS A 72 -0.97 6.94 13.76
N LEU A 73 -1.39 5.76 14.19
CA LEU A 73 -2.59 5.14 13.65
C LEU A 73 -3.85 5.77 14.27
N PRO A 74 -4.84 6.16 13.46
CA PRO A 74 -6.12 6.65 13.92
C PRO A 74 -6.98 5.46 14.36
N LEU A 75 -6.70 4.89 15.54
CA LEU A 75 -7.44 3.75 16.04
C LEU A 75 -8.91 4.14 16.31
N ALA A 76 -9.85 3.32 15.84
CA ALA A 76 -11.28 3.53 16.09
C ALA A 76 -11.64 3.31 17.57
N LYS A 77 -10.87 2.47 18.26
CA LYS A 77 -11.02 2.11 19.68
C LYS A 77 -9.65 1.76 20.27
N GLY A 78 -9.54 1.85 21.59
CA GLY A 78 -8.32 1.53 22.34
C GLY A 78 -7.71 2.77 22.97
N ASP A 79 -7.06 2.59 24.12
CA ASP A 79 -6.47 3.69 24.90
C ASP A 79 -4.97 3.87 24.61
N ARG A 80 -4.33 2.85 24.02
CA ARG A 80 -2.90 2.86 23.72
C ARG A 80 -2.65 3.48 22.34
N GLU A 81 -1.77 4.48 22.30
CA GLU A 81 -1.28 5.03 21.03
C GLU A 81 -0.36 4.01 20.34
N ILE A 82 -0.63 3.70 19.07
CA ILE A 82 0.15 2.77 18.25
C ILE A 82 0.67 3.52 17.01
N THR A 83 1.96 3.36 16.73
CA THR A 83 2.63 3.98 15.59
C THR A 83 2.90 2.93 14.50
N LEU A 84 2.42 3.15 13.29
CA LEU A 84 2.83 2.38 12.12
C LEU A 84 4.22 2.84 11.69
N ALA A 85 5.10 1.88 11.43
CA ALA A 85 6.41 2.10 10.83
C ALA A 85 6.47 1.44 9.45
N THR A 86 7.14 2.08 8.49
CA THR A 86 7.41 1.46 7.18
C THR A 86 8.14 0.14 7.39
N VAL A 87 9.24 0.13 8.13
CA VAL A 87 9.98 -1.08 8.47
C VAL A 87 10.54 -0.99 9.90
N LEU A 88 10.36 -2.06 10.65
CA LEU A 88 10.95 -2.24 11.98
C LEU A 88 12.29 -3.01 11.88
N PRO A 89 13.12 -2.99 12.94
CA PRO A 89 14.30 -3.86 12.99
C PRO A 89 13.96 -5.31 12.63
N MET A 90 14.81 -5.95 11.83
CA MET A 90 14.60 -7.29 11.29
C MET A 90 13.31 -7.47 10.46
N ALA A 91 12.65 -6.37 10.07
CA ALA A 91 11.34 -6.36 9.44
C ALA A 91 10.28 -7.15 10.24
N ALA A 92 10.31 -6.96 11.56
CA ALA A 92 9.32 -7.47 12.51
C ALA A 92 7.92 -6.87 12.26
N ALA A 93 6.88 -7.62 12.63
CA ALA A 93 5.49 -7.18 12.54
C ALA A 93 5.07 -6.21 13.65
N GLY A 94 5.75 -6.25 14.81
CA GLY A 94 5.48 -5.31 15.91
C GLY A 94 6.65 -5.23 16.88
N LEU A 95 6.72 -4.10 17.59
CA LEU A 95 7.75 -3.82 18.59
C LEU A 95 7.19 -2.87 19.63
N VAL A 96 7.26 -3.22 20.91
CA VAL A 96 7.13 -2.24 21.98
C VAL A 96 8.52 -1.88 22.44
N ARG A 97 8.97 -0.67 22.10
CA ARG A 97 10.31 -0.19 22.45
C ARG A 97 10.45 -0.01 23.96
N GLY A 98 11.70 0.01 24.46
CA GLY A 98 12.00 0.15 25.89
C GLY A 98 11.45 1.41 26.58
N ASP A 99 11.04 2.42 25.82
CA ASP A 99 10.36 3.62 26.34
C ASP A 99 8.82 3.50 26.33
N GLY A 100 8.28 2.32 26.01
CA GLY A 100 6.85 2.01 25.99
C GLY A 100 6.15 2.31 24.65
N THR A 101 6.84 2.95 23.70
CA THR A 101 6.28 3.27 22.38
C THR A 101 5.95 1.98 21.63
N ALA A 102 4.67 1.81 21.27
CA ALA A 102 4.19 0.66 20.53
C ALA A 102 4.23 0.91 19.02
N PHE A 103 4.93 0.04 18.30
CA PHE A 103 5.03 0.08 16.86
C PHE A 103 4.45 -1.18 16.22
N VAL A 104 3.88 -0.99 15.02
CA VAL A 104 3.55 -2.08 14.09
C VAL A 104 4.27 -1.85 12.76
N GLY A 105 4.82 -2.92 12.19
CA GLY A 105 5.61 -2.88 10.96
C GLY A 105 4.77 -3.14 9.72
N LEU A 106 4.93 -2.31 8.69
CA LEU A 106 4.21 -2.47 7.42
C LEU A 106 4.97 -3.35 6.43
N GLN A 107 6.29 -3.15 6.29
CA GLN A 107 7.20 -3.89 5.42
C GLN A 107 7.83 -5.05 6.17
N VAL A 108 7.06 -6.13 6.33
CA VAL A 108 7.48 -7.35 7.03
C VAL A 108 8.08 -8.40 6.10
N GLN A 109 8.94 -9.28 6.64
CA GLN A 109 9.56 -10.38 5.88
C GLN A 109 8.55 -11.47 5.50
N ILE A 110 7.67 -11.82 6.43
CA ILE A 110 6.69 -12.90 6.28
C ILE A 110 5.30 -12.30 6.50
N ARG A 111 4.46 -12.41 5.48
CA ARG A 111 3.08 -11.93 5.46
C ARG A 111 2.15 -12.98 4.87
N SER A 112 0.89 -12.89 5.21
CA SER A 112 -0.18 -13.62 4.53
C SER A 112 -0.63 -12.89 3.26
N GLY A 113 -1.58 -13.50 2.56
CA GLY A 113 -2.26 -12.91 1.41
C GLY A 113 -3.18 -11.73 1.76
N ASP A 114 -3.49 -11.47 3.03
CA ASP A 114 -4.27 -10.31 3.47
C ASP A 114 -3.49 -9.44 4.47
N ILE A 115 -2.76 -8.47 3.93
CA ILE A 115 -1.96 -7.52 4.72
C ILE A 115 -2.83 -6.70 5.69
N SER A 116 -4.09 -6.44 5.33
CA SER A 116 -5.01 -5.69 6.18
C SER A 116 -5.35 -6.48 7.45
N ARG A 117 -5.58 -7.79 7.31
CA ARG A 117 -5.74 -8.70 8.45
C ARG A 117 -4.45 -8.80 9.27
N ASP A 118 -3.30 -8.92 8.61
CA ASP A 118 -2.02 -9.05 9.32
C ASP A 118 -1.74 -7.82 10.19
N LEU A 119 -1.95 -6.62 9.65
CA LEU A 119 -1.80 -5.39 10.43
C LEU A 119 -2.82 -5.26 11.54
N ALA A 120 -4.09 -5.66 11.32
CA ALA A 120 -5.07 -5.67 12.40
C ALA A 120 -4.62 -6.57 13.56
N ARG A 121 -4.06 -7.75 13.28
CA ARG A 121 -3.48 -8.62 14.33
C ARG A 121 -2.28 -7.99 15.02
N ALA A 122 -1.38 -7.37 14.27
CA ALA A 122 -0.22 -6.69 14.84
C ALA A 122 -0.65 -5.54 15.77
N ILE A 123 -1.69 -4.79 15.39
CA ILE A 123 -2.28 -3.73 16.21
C ILE A 123 -2.87 -4.31 17.50
N ARG A 124 -3.68 -5.37 17.41
CA ARG A 124 -4.23 -6.05 18.60
C ARG A 124 -3.13 -6.57 19.53
N TRP A 125 -2.10 -7.20 18.96
CA TRP A 125 -0.94 -7.62 19.74
C TRP A 125 -0.28 -6.43 20.45
N ALA A 126 -0.10 -5.31 19.75
CA ALA A 126 0.53 -4.12 20.31
C ALA A 126 -0.33 -3.43 21.40
N GLU A 127 -1.66 -3.63 21.42
CA GLU A 127 -2.53 -3.15 22.51
C GLU A 127 -2.14 -3.81 23.84
N ASP A 128 -1.84 -5.12 23.83
CA ASP A 128 -1.58 -5.92 25.04
C ASP A 128 -0.08 -6.13 25.36
N ALA A 129 0.81 -5.91 24.39
CA ALA A 129 2.23 -6.24 24.52
C ALA A 129 2.97 -5.43 25.59
N GLU A 130 3.87 -6.08 26.33
CA GLU A 130 4.67 -5.44 27.36
C GLU A 130 5.89 -4.69 26.78
N THR A 131 6.44 -3.76 27.55
CA THR A 131 7.64 -3.01 27.16
C THR A 131 8.82 -3.95 26.88
N GLY A 132 9.42 -3.82 25.69
CA GLY A 132 10.54 -4.64 25.23
C GLY A 132 10.13 -5.87 24.42
N GLU A 133 8.83 -6.17 24.30
CA GLU A 133 8.36 -7.28 23.47
C GLU A 133 8.44 -6.95 21.97
N ALA A 134 8.70 -7.99 21.17
CA ALA A 134 8.73 -7.91 19.72
C ALA A 134 7.92 -9.04 19.10
N LEU A 135 7.08 -8.70 18.13
CA LEU A 135 6.34 -9.64 17.30
C LEU A 135 7.10 -9.83 15.98
N SER A 136 7.90 -10.88 15.89
CA SER A 136 8.67 -11.15 14.66
C SER A 136 7.77 -11.38 13.44
N VAL A 137 6.70 -12.14 13.60
CA VAL A 137 5.72 -12.45 12.55
C VAL A 137 4.32 -12.56 13.16
N VAL A 138 3.29 -12.16 12.42
CA VAL A 138 1.88 -12.28 12.85
C VAL A 138 1.42 -13.74 12.95
N GLY A 139 1.99 -14.61 12.10
CA GLY A 139 1.60 -16.02 12.02
C GLY A 139 0.37 -16.28 11.13
N PRO A 140 0.10 -17.56 10.81
CA PRO A 140 -1.00 -17.94 9.91
C PRO A 140 -2.37 -17.68 10.54
N ASP A 141 -3.42 -17.80 9.74
CA ASP A 141 -4.79 -17.76 10.24
C ASP A 141 -5.02 -18.86 11.28
N ASN A 142 -5.32 -18.49 12.52
CA ASN A 142 -5.59 -19.40 13.63
C ASN A 142 -7.10 -19.62 13.86
N GLY A 143 -7.95 -19.07 12.98
CA GLY A 143 -9.41 -19.15 13.10
C GLY A 143 -10.02 -18.08 14.03
N GLU A 144 -9.20 -17.35 14.77
CA GLU A 144 -9.63 -16.10 15.38
C GLU A 144 -9.74 -15.07 14.25
N ASN A 145 -10.92 -14.48 14.08
CA ASN A 145 -11.14 -13.40 13.13
C ASN A 145 -10.86 -12.07 13.85
N PRO A 146 -9.62 -11.55 13.82
CA PRO A 146 -9.26 -10.28 14.48
C PRO A 146 -9.89 -9.06 13.80
N GLY A 147 -10.58 -9.25 12.66
CA GLY A 147 -10.96 -8.19 11.74
C GLY A 147 -9.85 -7.82 10.75
N ARG A 148 -10.09 -6.74 10.02
CA ARG A 148 -9.16 -6.11 9.08
C ARG A 148 -8.86 -4.69 9.56
N LEU A 149 -7.98 -3.96 8.87
CA LEU A 149 -7.71 -2.56 9.21
C LEU A 149 -8.98 -1.71 9.27
N GLN A 150 -9.96 -1.99 8.40
CA GLN A 150 -11.26 -1.33 8.37
C GLN A 150 -12.07 -1.51 9.65
N ASP A 151 -11.79 -2.53 10.45
CA ASP A 151 -12.47 -2.80 11.72
C ASP A 151 -11.76 -2.17 12.93
N VAL A 152 -10.50 -1.75 12.78
CA VAL A 152 -9.66 -1.24 13.88
C VAL A 152 -9.27 0.22 13.73
N LEU A 153 -9.29 0.77 12.51
CA LEU A 153 -9.00 2.19 12.24
C LEU A 153 -10.28 2.99 12.01
N ASP A 154 -10.21 4.30 12.28
CA ASP A 154 -11.15 5.26 11.72
C ASP A 154 -10.99 5.28 10.19
N VAL A 155 -12.04 4.84 9.49
CA VAL A 155 -12.02 4.65 8.04
C VAL A 155 -11.99 5.97 7.27
N ASP A 156 -12.41 7.07 7.89
CA ASP A 156 -12.45 8.40 7.28
C ASP A 156 -11.17 9.21 7.55
N ALA A 157 -10.30 8.72 8.43
CA ALA A 157 -9.07 9.41 8.81
C ALA A 157 -7.98 9.28 7.73
N GLU A 158 -7.37 10.42 7.38
CA GLU A 158 -6.19 10.47 6.54
C GLU A 158 -4.91 10.27 7.37
N LEU A 159 -3.86 9.76 6.72
CA LEU A 159 -2.53 9.61 7.33
C LEU A 159 -1.60 10.72 6.87
N SER A 160 -0.83 11.27 7.81
CA SER A 160 0.26 12.19 7.52
C SER A 160 1.56 11.64 8.10
N PRO A 161 2.30 10.81 7.34
CA PRO A 161 3.53 10.22 7.83
C PRO A 161 4.64 11.25 8.05
N GLU A 162 5.43 11.01 9.09
CA GLU A 162 6.73 11.63 9.31
C GLU A 162 7.78 10.79 8.60
N LEU A 163 8.49 11.37 7.64
CA LEU A 163 9.57 10.72 6.92
C LEU A 163 10.88 10.93 7.68
N HIS A 164 11.71 9.90 7.68
CA HIS A 164 13.04 9.93 8.29
C HIS A 164 14.10 9.71 7.22
N ASP A 165 15.22 10.41 7.33
CA ASP A 165 16.35 10.23 6.41
C ASP A 165 17.05 8.88 6.61
N ASP A 166 16.90 8.30 7.80
CA ASP A 166 17.52 7.04 8.20
C ASP A 166 16.64 6.24 9.18
N PHE A 167 17.19 5.17 9.76
CA PHE A 167 16.54 4.35 10.77
C PHE A 167 16.98 4.67 12.22
N ALA A 168 17.64 5.81 12.48
CA ALA A 168 18.07 6.17 13.84
C ALA A 168 16.89 6.22 14.83
N TRP A 169 15.69 6.53 14.34
CA TRP A 169 14.44 6.51 15.10
C TRP A 169 14.07 5.14 15.69
N TRP A 170 14.68 4.03 15.24
CA TRP A 170 14.53 2.72 15.89
C TRP A 170 14.99 2.73 17.35
N MET A 171 15.94 3.60 17.68
CA MET A 171 16.52 3.73 19.02
C MET A 171 15.81 4.85 19.80
N PRO A 172 15.66 4.71 21.13
CA PRO A 172 15.30 5.85 21.97
C PRO A 172 16.33 6.99 21.82
N PRO A 173 15.94 8.27 21.93
CA PRO A 173 16.83 9.42 21.69
C PRO A 173 18.16 9.40 22.46
N ASP A 174 18.15 8.84 23.67
CA ASP A 174 19.31 8.79 24.56
C ASP A 174 20.17 7.52 24.38
N ASN A 175 19.87 6.67 23.40
CA ASN A 175 20.54 5.39 23.21
C ASN A 175 21.31 5.34 21.88
N GLN A 176 22.64 5.33 21.97
CA GLN A 176 23.49 5.19 20.79
C GLN A 176 23.69 3.72 20.44
N PRO A 177 23.49 3.32 19.17
CA PRO A 177 23.74 1.96 18.75
C PRO A 177 25.24 1.66 18.84
N THR A 178 25.60 0.48 19.36
CA THR A 178 26.99 0.05 19.48
C THR A 178 27.16 -1.37 18.92
N GLY A 179 28.40 -1.74 18.57
CA GLY A 179 28.74 -3.09 18.11
C GLY A 179 27.90 -3.57 16.93
N GLU A 180 27.31 -4.75 17.06
CA GLU A 180 26.49 -5.38 16.01
C GLU A 180 25.23 -4.58 15.67
N VAL A 181 24.64 -3.86 16.64
CA VAL A 181 23.45 -3.03 16.41
C VAL A 181 23.80 -1.86 15.49
N ALA A 182 24.94 -1.20 15.70
CA ALA A 182 25.41 -0.12 14.84
C ALA A 182 25.66 -0.60 13.41
N LEU A 183 26.31 -1.76 13.24
CA LEU A 183 26.55 -2.35 11.93
C LEU A 183 25.26 -2.76 11.22
N SER A 184 24.26 -3.29 11.95
CA SER A 184 22.96 -3.62 11.38
C SER A 184 22.21 -2.36 10.92
N LEU A 185 22.30 -1.28 11.69
CA LEU A 185 21.68 -0.01 11.36
C LEU A 185 22.33 0.63 10.12
N GLU A 186 23.66 0.64 10.06
CA GLU A 186 24.41 1.13 8.90
C GLU A 186 24.03 0.37 7.62
N ARG A 187 23.92 -0.96 7.70
CA ARG A 187 23.45 -1.80 6.58
C ARG A 187 22.03 -1.45 6.16
N ALA A 188 21.12 -1.25 7.11
CA ALA A 188 19.75 -0.86 6.81
C ALA A 188 19.69 0.52 6.13
N ASN A 189 20.44 1.50 6.65
CA ASN A 189 20.53 2.86 6.10
C ASN A 189 21.12 2.87 4.68
N SER A 190 22.06 1.98 4.37
CA SER A 190 22.65 1.89 3.01
C SER A 190 21.66 1.51 1.90
N ALA A 191 20.50 0.97 2.27
CA ALA A 191 19.43 0.60 1.34
C ALA A 191 18.39 1.72 1.12
N ILE A 192 18.49 2.83 1.87
CA ILE A 192 17.56 3.95 1.76
C ILE A 192 17.87 4.75 0.49
N LEU A 193 16.83 4.96 -0.31
CA LEU A 193 16.84 5.98 -1.35
C LEU A 193 16.27 7.28 -0.76
N PRO A 194 16.95 8.43 -0.90
CA PRO A 194 16.41 9.71 -0.46
C PRO A 194 15.00 9.91 -1.02
N THR A 195 14.05 10.12 -0.12
CA THR A 195 12.62 10.15 -0.45
C THR A 195 11.98 11.34 0.25
N ALA A 196 11.16 12.09 -0.48
CA ALA A 196 10.42 13.22 0.05
C ALA A 196 8.97 13.14 -0.40
N ARG A 197 8.05 13.49 0.49
CA ARG A 197 6.64 13.64 0.15
C ARG A 197 6.45 14.92 -0.67
N VAL A 198 5.67 14.83 -1.75
CA VAL A 198 5.30 15.99 -2.58
C VAL A 198 3.90 16.43 -2.16
N ASP A 199 3.84 17.47 -1.33
CA ASP A 199 2.59 18.01 -0.80
C ASP A 199 2.15 19.26 -1.56
N ALA A 200 0.94 19.21 -2.10
CA ALA A 200 0.26 20.34 -2.73
C ALA A 200 -1.26 20.12 -2.68
N PRO A 201 -2.09 21.17 -2.85
CA PRO A 201 -3.54 21.01 -2.94
C PRO A 201 -3.96 19.96 -3.97
N GLY A 202 -4.72 18.95 -3.55
CA GLY A 202 -5.17 17.85 -4.42
C GLY A 202 -4.10 16.81 -4.78
N VAL A 203 -2.88 16.93 -4.26
CA VAL A 203 -1.81 15.95 -4.39
C VAL A 203 -1.72 15.15 -3.08
N LYS A 204 -2.01 13.85 -3.17
CA LYS A 204 -1.97 12.90 -2.05
C LYS A 204 -1.14 11.68 -2.44
N ALA A 205 -0.42 11.09 -1.50
CA ALA A 205 0.41 9.90 -1.69
C ALA A 205 1.33 9.97 -2.93
N ALA A 206 1.95 11.13 -3.14
CA ALA A 206 2.93 11.38 -4.19
C ALA A 206 4.31 11.59 -3.56
N TYR A 207 5.30 10.84 -4.05
CA TYR A 207 6.63 10.81 -3.45
C TYR A 207 7.69 11.01 -4.51
N TRP A 208 8.56 11.98 -4.26
CA TRP A 208 9.81 12.18 -4.97
C TRP A 208 10.84 11.19 -4.39
N VAL A 209 11.55 10.49 -5.26
CA VAL A 209 12.58 9.51 -4.88
C VAL A 209 13.81 9.74 -5.72
N ASP A 210 14.96 9.96 -5.10
CA ASP A 210 16.25 9.96 -5.77
C ASP A 210 16.64 8.51 -6.11
N ALA A 211 16.58 8.12 -7.39
CA ALA A 211 16.99 6.80 -7.86
C ALA A 211 18.43 6.78 -8.39
N GLY A 212 19.20 7.86 -8.21
CA GLY A 212 20.61 7.97 -8.57
C GLY A 212 20.83 8.60 -9.95
N ASP A 213 20.38 7.97 -11.03
CA ASP A 213 20.51 8.54 -12.37
C ASP A 213 19.45 9.62 -12.65
N LYS A 214 18.28 9.49 -12.03
CA LYS A 214 17.16 10.42 -12.07
C LYS A 214 16.43 10.44 -10.74
N ALA A 215 15.63 11.47 -10.54
CA ALA A 215 14.56 11.41 -9.56
C ALA A 215 13.30 10.81 -10.19
N HIS A 216 12.44 10.22 -9.38
CA HIS A 216 11.12 9.74 -9.79
C HIS A 216 10.03 10.38 -8.95
N LEU A 217 8.93 10.77 -9.58
CA LEU A 217 7.66 10.92 -8.87
C LEU A 217 6.90 9.60 -8.93
N ARG A 218 6.64 8.97 -7.78
CA ARG A 218 5.74 7.81 -7.65
C ARG A 218 4.44 8.29 -7.02
N TRP A 219 3.33 8.16 -7.73
CA TRP A 219 2.05 8.70 -7.27
C TRP A 219 0.98 7.62 -7.19
N VAL A 220 0.54 7.25 -5.99
CA VAL A 220 -0.56 6.29 -5.85
C VAL A 220 -1.87 6.95 -6.26
N ARG A 221 -2.61 6.32 -7.17
CA ARG A 221 -3.87 6.85 -7.71
C ARG A 221 -5.07 6.01 -7.27
N PRO A 222 -6.11 6.62 -6.67
CA PRO A 222 -7.27 5.90 -6.13
C PRO A 222 -8.27 5.43 -7.21
N GLU A 223 -8.13 5.94 -8.43
CA GLU A 223 -9.08 5.67 -9.51
C GLU A 223 -8.98 4.24 -10.04
N ALA A 224 -10.10 3.72 -10.55
CA ALA A 224 -10.11 2.45 -11.25
C ALA A 224 -9.13 2.48 -12.44
N GLU A 225 -8.30 1.43 -12.56
CA GLU A 225 -7.20 1.35 -13.51
C GLU A 225 -7.60 1.74 -14.95
N GLU A 226 -8.70 1.19 -15.48
CA GLU A 226 -9.14 1.50 -16.85
C GLU A 226 -9.50 2.99 -17.03
N LYS A 227 -10.14 3.61 -16.03
CA LYS A 227 -10.50 5.04 -16.07
C LYS A 227 -9.25 5.90 -16.02
N LEU A 228 -8.31 5.57 -15.13
CA LEU A 228 -7.04 6.27 -15.02
C LEU A 228 -6.24 6.18 -16.32
N LEU A 229 -6.11 4.98 -16.89
CA LEU A 229 -5.37 4.76 -18.14
C LEU A 229 -6.02 5.50 -19.32
N ASN A 230 -7.35 5.58 -19.38
CA ASN A 230 -8.05 6.39 -20.40
C ASN A 230 -7.71 7.88 -20.25
N ALA A 231 -7.77 8.42 -19.02
CA ALA A 231 -7.48 9.83 -18.74
C ALA A 231 -6.01 10.17 -19.04
N MET A 232 -5.07 9.32 -18.63
CA MET A 232 -3.65 9.48 -18.95
C MET A 232 -3.38 9.39 -20.46
N ALA A 233 -4.08 8.51 -21.17
CA ALA A 233 -3.94 8.41 -22.63
C ALA A 233 -4.44 9.67 -23.35
N ARG A 234 -5.51 10.28 -22.87
CA ARG A 234 -6.01 11.58 -23.33
C ARG A 234 -4.96 12.68 -23.15
N LEU A 235 -4.40 12.80 -21.94
CA LEU A 235 -3.31 13.75 -21.68
C LEU A 235 -2.08 13.45 -22.54
N HIS A 236 -1.73 12.18 -22.73
CA HIS A 236 -0.60 11.80 -23.56
C HIS A 236 -0.75 12.25 -25.01
N VAL A 237 -1.92 12.05 -25.61
CA VAL A 237 -2.21 12.50 -26.99
C VAL A 237 -2.15 14.02 -27.11
N ARG A 238 -2.53 14.75 -26.06
CA ARG A 238 -2.44 16.22 -26.00
C ARG A 238 -1.04 16.75 -25.70
N GLY A 239 -0.08 15.88 -25.35
CA GLY A 239 1.24 16.31 -24.90
C GLY A 239 1.21 16.96 -23.51
N GLU A 240 0.28 16.55 -22.66
CA GLU A 240 -0.02 17.16 -21.36
C GLU A 240 0.20 16.19 -20.18
N LEU A 241 0.85 15.04 -20.41
CA LEU A 241 1.07 14.02 -19.37
C LEU A 241 2.34 14.26 -18.53
N ASP A 242 3.18 15.23 -18.87
CA ASP A 242 4.38 15.58 -18.10
C ASP A 242 4.08 16.54 -16.92
N LEU A 243 5.08 16.75 -16.07
CA LEU A 243 5.12 17.79 -15.03
C LEU A 243 5.88 19.04 -15.50
N GLY A 244 5.94 19.32 -16.80
CA GLY A 244 6.74 20.40 -17.36
C GLY A 244 8.15 19.98 -17.78
N GLU A 245 9.00 20.99 -18.02
CA GLU A 245 10.34 20.80 -18.58
C GLU A 245 11.19 19.82 -17.76
N GLY A 246 11.96 18.97 -18.44
CA GLY A 246 12.81 17.97 -17.79
C GLY A 246 12.08 16.73 -17.26
N SER A 247 10.75 16.72 -17.26
CA SER A 247 9.96 15.58 -16.78
C SER A 247 9.35 14.75 -17.92
N ARG A 248 9.14 13.45 -17.67
CA ARG A 248 8.44 12.57 -18.61
C ARG A 248 7.82 11.37 -17.92
N TYR A 249 6.70 10.87 -18.44
CA TYR A 249 6.13 9.61 -17.98
C TYR A 249 7.09 8.44 -18.27
N ALA A 250 7.52 7.76 -17.21
CA ALA A 250 8.46 6.65 -17.26
C ALA A 250 7.73 5.31 -17.42
N GLY A 251 6.61 5.14 -16.72
CA GLY A 251 5.87 3.89 -16.66
C GLY A 251 4.89 3.88 -15.50
N SER A 252 4.33 2.71 -15.18
CA SER A 252 3.52 2.54 -13.98
C SER A 252 3.69 1.15 -13.40
N PHE A 253 3.25 0.97 -12.17
CA PHE A 253 3.11 -0.37 -11.60
C PHE A 253 1.78 -0.52 -10.87
N ARG A 254 1.32 -1.77 -10.74
CA ARG A 254 0.19 -2.12 -9.89
C ARG A 254 0.69 -2.49 -8.51
N ALA A 255 0.04 -1.95 -7.49
CA ALA A 255 0.27 -2.26 -6.08
C ALA A 255 -1.07 -2.29 -5.35
N HIS A 256 -1.36 -3.42 -4.68
CA HIS A 256 -2.52 -3.56 -3.80
C HIS A 256 -3.85 -3.07 -4.39
N GLY A 257 -4.10 -3.39 -5.67
CA GLY A 257 -5.35 -3.06 -6.35
C GLY A 257 -5.40 -1.65 -6.97
N LEU A 258 -4.38 -0.83 -6.74
CA LEU A 258 -4.24 0.51 -7.33
C LEU A 258 -3.07 0.56 -8.32
N VAL A 259 -3.04 1.65 -9.08
CA VAL A 259 -1.97 1.97 -10.03
C VAL A 259 -1.11 3.08 -9.45
N VAL A 260 0.20 2.95 -9.64
CA VAL A 260 1.20 3.94 -9.31
C VAL A 260 1.89 4.39 -10.60
N PRO A 261 1.42 5.46 -11.25
CA PRO A 261 2.16 6.11 -12.32
C PRO A 261 3.48 6.69 -11.82
N VAL A 262 4.49 6.65 -12.70
CA VAL A 262 5.85 7.08 -12.41
C VAL A 262 6.32 8.06 -13.49
N TRP A 263 6.90 9.17 -13.05
CA TRP A 263 7.54 10.15 -13.92
C TRP A 263 9.03 10.24 -13.60
N ASP A 264 9.86 10.24 -14.63
CA ASP A 264 11.25 10.69 -14.55
C ASP A 264 11.23 12.21 -14.29
N LEU A 265 12.00 12.65 -13.32
CA LEU A 265 12.18 14.04 -12.93
C LEU A 265 13.66 14.44 -13.00
N ASP A 266 13.91 15.74 -13.07
CA ASP A 266 15.25 16.27 -12.82
C ASP A 266 15.63 16.02 -11.35
N ARG A 267 16.76 15.35 -11.17
CA ARG A 267 17.32 15.00 -9.86
C ARG A 267 17.96 16.20 -9.19
N GLU A 268 18.46 17.17 -9.96
CA GLU A 268 19.15 18.35 -9.41
C GLU A 268 18.15 19.34 -8.77
N MET A 269 16.87 19.25 -9.14
CA MET A 269 15.80 20.02 -8.52
C MET A 269 15.39 19.45 -7.16
N HIS A 270 15.14 20.34 -6.20
CA HIS A 270 14.67 19.95 -4.88
C HIS A 270 13.23 19.44 -4.93
N ALA A 271 12.90 18.44 -4.09
CA ALA A 271 11.59 17.79 -4.11
C ALA A 271 10.40 18.76 -3.99
N THR A 272 10.53 19.83 -3.21
CA THR A 272 9.48 20.85 -3.04
C THR A 272 9.20 21.66 -4.30
N GLU A 273 10.13 21.75 -5.23
CA GLU A 273 9.93 22.45 -6.51
C GLU A 273 8.95 21.69 -7.41
N TRP A 274 8.74 20.40 -7.16
CA TRP A 274 7.78 19.56 -7.88
C TRP A 274 6.35 19.67 -7.36
N ALA A 275 6.10 20.37 -6.25
CA ALA A 275 4.76 20.54 -5.67
C ALA A 275 3.79 21.25 -6.63
N GLY A 276 4.17 22.41 -7.16
CA GLY A 276 3.36 23.16 -8.14
C GLY A 276 3.12 22.39 -9.44
N PRO A 277 4.16 21.82 -10.07
CA PRO A 277 4.01 20.94 -11.22
C PRO A 277 3.10 19.73 -10.98
N ALA A 278 3.19 19.07 -9.83
CA ALA A 278 2.35 17.94 -9.47
C ALA A 278 0.88 18.37 -9.29
N GLU A 279 0.63 19.53 -8.66
CA GLU A 279 -0.72 20.10 -8.56
C GLU A 279 -1.31 20.39 -9.94
N ALA A 280 -0.54 20.99 -10.85
CA ALA A 280 -0.99 21.31 -12.20
C ALA A 280 -1.31 20.04 -13.03
N LEU A 281 -0.46 19.01 -12.95
CA LEU A 281 -0.74 17.71 -13.55
C LEU A 281 -1.98 17.05 -12.91
N GLY A 282 -2.11 17.12 -11.58
CA GLY A 282 -3.26 16.61 -10.85
C GLY A 282 -4.58 17.20 -11.33
N LYS A 283 -4.64 18.52 -11.53
CA LYS A 283 -5.82 19.21 -12.09
C LYS A 283 -6.16 18.72 -13.49
N ARG A 284 -5.19 18.69 -14.41
CA ARG A 284 -5.38 18.18 -15.77
C ARG A 284 -5.86 16.71 -15.78
N LEU A 285 -5.32 15.90 -14.87
CA LEU A 285 -5.73 14.50 -14.73
C LEU A 285 -7.16 14.36 -14.23
N LEU A 286 -7.58 15.16 -13.25
CA LEU A 286 -8.96 15.18 -12.77
C LEU A 286 -9.93 15.64 -13.87
N ASP A 287 -9.58 16.66 -14.64
CA ASP A 287 -10.39 17.11 -15.79
C ASP A 287 -10.49 16.01 -16.87
N ALA A 288 -9.39 15.32 -17.16
CA ALA A 288 -9.38 14.19 -18.07
C ALA A 288 -10.21 13.00 -17.55
N LEU A 289 -10.17 12.73 -16.25
CA LEU A 289 -10.97 11.69 -15.59
C LEU A 289 -12.47 12.01 -15.63
N ALA A 290 -12.86 13.26 -15.40
CA ALA A 290 -14.25 13.68 -15.48
C ALA A 290 -14.80 13.55 -16.91
N SER A 291 -13.98 13.86 -17.92
CA SER A 291 -14.42 13.83 -19.33
C SER A 291 -14.48 12.44 -19.95
N VAL A 292 -13.82 11.40 -19.42
CA VAL A 292 -13.82 10.06 -20.06
C VAL A 292 -15.15 9.32 -19.96
N GLU A 293 -16.07 9.75 -19.10
CA GLU A 293 -17.41 9.16 -19.00
C GLU A 293 -18.34 9.66 -20.12
N ASP A 294 -18.29 10.96 -20.42
CA ASP A 294 -19.14 11.59 -21.45
C ASP A 294 -18.51 11.56 -22.85
N GLU A 295 -17.18 11.56 -22.92
CA GLU A 295 -16.42 11.56 -24.16
C GLU A 295 -15.64 10.24 -24.29
N PRO A 296 -16.14 9.26 -25.05
CA PRO A 296 -15.42 8.02 -25.30
C PRO A 296 -14.03 8.27 -25.89
N ILE A 297 -13.07 7.44 -25.51
CA ILE A 297 -11.70 7.59 -26.02
C ILE A 297 -11.63 7.41 -27.54
N THR A 298 -10.85 8.27 -28.19
CA THR A 298 -10.56 8.22 -29.63
C THR A 298 -9.63 7.07 -29.99
N ASP A 299 -9.45 6.77 -31.28
CA ASP A 299 -8.50 5.75 -31.74
C ASP A 299 -7.03 6.12 -31.46
N ALA A 300 -6.70 7.42 -31.40
CA ALA A 300 -5.38 7.87 -30.98
C ALA A 300 -5.16 7.60 -29.48
N GLU A 301 -6.15 7.94 -28.65
CA GLU A 301 -6.12 7.70 -27.21
C GLU A 301 -6.11 6.19 -26.89
N ARG A 302 -6.86 5.37 -27.64
CA ARG A 302 -6.82 3.91 -27.48
C ARG A 302 -5.44 3.35 -27.75
N ARG A 303 -4.76 3.79 -28.82
CA ARG A 303 -3.37 3.39 -29.11
C ARG A 303 -2.40 3.86 -28.03
N ALA A 304 -2.55 5.11 -27.56
CA ALA A 304 -1.75 5.65 -26.46
C ALA A 304 -1.92 4.82 -25.19
N ARG A 305 -3.15 4.44 -24.85
CA ARG A 305 -3.47 3.60 -23.69
C ARG A 305 -2.80 2.24 -23.73
N GLU A 306 -2.80 1.55 -24.88
CA GLU A 306 -2.08 0.28 -25.03
C GLU A 306 -0.55 0.48 -24.85
N GLY A 307 -0.01 1.61 -25.33
CA GLY A 307 1.39 1.98 -25.09
C GLY A 307 1.72 2.32 -23.62
N LEU A 308 0.78 2.88 -22.87
CA LEU A 308 0.92 3.10 -21.42
C LEU A 308 0.89 1.76 -20.67
N ARG A 309 -0.04 0.87 -21.05
CA ARG A 309 -0.17 -0.49 -20.47
C ARG A 309 1.05 -1.36 -20.76
N GLY A 310 1.65 -1.24 -21.94
CA GLY A 310 2.89 -1.94 -22.28
C GLY A 310 4.09 -1.54 -21.41
N ARG A 311 4.02 -0.39 -20.72
CA ARG A 311 5.03 0.10 -19.77
C ARG A 311 4.58 -0.06 -18.30
N GLN A 312 3.59 -0.90 -18.06
CA GLN A 312 3.08 -1.18 -16.73
C GLN A 312 3.57 -2.54 -16.22
N ILE A 313 4.10 -2.59 -15.01
CA ILE A 313 4.47 -3.83 -14.33
C ILE A 313 3.54 -4.13 -13.14
N THR A 314 3.58 -5.34 -12.60
CA THR A 314 2.87 -5.68 -11.36
C THR A 314 3.91 -6.11 -10.33
N LEU A 315 3.94 -5.41 -9.18
CA LEU A 315 4.74 -5.84 -8.03
C LEU A 315 4.06 -7.07 -7.41
N ARG A 316 4.86 -8.08 -7.03
CA ARG A 316 4.38 -9.34 -6.42
C ARG A 316 5.00 -9.49 -5.04
#